data_AF-A0A7J4LD27-F1
#
_entry.id   AF-A0A7J4LD27-F1
#
_cell.length_a   1.000
_cell.length_b   1.000
_cell.length_c   1.000
_cell.angle_alpha   90.00
_cell.angle_beta   90.00
_cell.angle_gamma   90.00
#
_symmetry.space_group_name_H-M   'P 1'
#
loop_
_entity.id
_entity.type
_entity.pdbx_description
1 polymer ?
#
loop_
_entity_poly.entity_id
_entity_poly.type
_entity_poly.pdbx_seq_one_letter_code
_entity_poly.pdbx_strand_id
1 'polypeptide(L)'
;MQSIFSYDLHSNIVSPDRRYVEREKYLPIIKNLLENHANTKAIERALREAHEHPHSGYAEFEAFRPEEKKKEKMELFIKLNSEKNYKELDFHIYKDIILSYLNKSPESRWVQAFKRIFGEDAVIASKDRNINTDAELMGHRPVELNQDIADYLVSKGLLSADNIKSTMEYRWIPDEELTEYERQVVALVPHIVQELTGGKKEVETRVYAGLFNQAGREIGGSEGVQTFDLLNGKKFIGVKRSILSEPYEFVKTSIHEFGHYETGTRDYSREFTDFFVKILGGKVFTSLQSSNLIPVQQSAQEGMIRDCNHS
;
A
#
# COMPACT_ATOMS: atom_id res chain seq x y z
N MET A 1 18.05 -25.85 -7.38
CA MET A 1 18.10 -24.46 -6.88
C MET A 1 19.54 -23.99 -6.84
N GLN A 2 19.78 -22.72 -7.18
CA GLN A 2 21.09 -22.09 -6.98
C GLN A 2 21.33 -21.86 -5.49
N SER A 3 22.60 -21.75 -5.11
CA SER A 3 23.05 -21.61 -3.72
C SER A 3 23.96 -20.39 -3.62
N ILE A 4 23.70 -19.52 -2.65
CA ILE A 4 24.51 -18.32 -2.38
C ILE A 4 25.80 -18.73 -1.69
N PHE A 5 25.72 -19.74 -0.84
CA PHE A 5 26.91 -20.41 -0.34
C PHE A 5 27.26 -21.50 -1.34
N SER A 6 28.35 -21.33 -2.10
CA SER A 6 28.89 -22.48 -2.81
C SER A 6 29.22 -23.53 -1.75
N TYR A 7 28.54 -24.68 -1.78
CA TYR A 7 28.88 -25.82 -0.94
C TYR A 7 30.24 -26.44 -1.32
N ASP A 8 31.04 -25.73 -2.11
CA ASP A 8 32.47 -25.97 -2.28
C ASP A 8 33.19 -25.59 -0.99
N LEU A 9 33.13 -26.53 -0.05
CA LEU A 9 34.24 -26.83 0.83
C LEU A 9 35.45 -27.26 -0.03
N HIS A 10 36.05 -26.32 -0.79
CA HIS A 10 37.36 -26.43 -1.44
C HIS A 10 37.64 -27.72 -2.26
N SER A 11 36.70 -28.20 -3.06
CA SER A 11 36.87 -29.44 -3.84
C SER A 11 36.69 -29.18 -5.34
N ASN A 12 37.80 -29.15 -6.10
CA ASN A 12 37.84 -28.92 -7.56
C ASN A 12 37.27 -30.07 -8.42
N ILE A 13 36.44 -30.95 -7.87
CA ILE A 13 35.85 -32.09 -8.59
C ILE A 13 34.34 -32.09 -8.35
N VAL A 14 33.60 -31.45 -9.24
CA VAL A 14 32.13 -31.39 -9.18
C VAL A 14 31.56 -32.52 -10.04
N SER A 15 31.06 -33.57 -9.39
CA SER A 15 30.07 -34.47 -10.01
C SER A 15 28.67 -33.83 -9.92
N PRO A 16 27.85 -33.85 -10.98
CA PRO A 16 26.52 -33.23 -11.00
C PRO A 16 25.54 -33.73 -9.93
N ASP A 17 25.75 -34.93 -9.39
CA ASP A 17 24.79 -35.63 -8.52
C ASP A 17 24.78 -35.20 -7.04
N ARG A 18 25.81 -34.46 -6.57
CA ARG A 18 25.88 -34.07 -5.14
C ARG A 18 25.09 -32.81 -4.78
N ARG A 19 24.58 -32.04 -5.76
CA ARG A 19 23.85 -30.79 -5.51
C ARG A 19 22.56 -30.98 -4.71
N TYR A 20 22.07 -32.22 -4.58
CA TYR A 20 20.79 -32.52 -3.94
C TYR A 20 20.89 -33.40 -2.68
N VAL A 21 21.93 -34.24 -2.55
CA VAL A 21 21.97 -35.31 -1.53
C VAL A 21 22.16 -34.79 -0.10
N GLU A 22 22.75 -33.60 0.09
CA GLU A 22 22.97 -33.04 1.43
C GLU A 22 22.28 -31.70 1.66
N ARG A 23 21.48 -31.23 0.71
CA ARG A 23 20.77 -29.94 0.81
C ARG A 23 19.90 -29.87 2.06
N GLU A 24 19.07 -30.87 2.29
CA GLU A 24 18.17 -30.95 3.46
C GLU A 24 18.93 -31.09 4.79
N LYS A 25 20.17 -31.59 4.75
CA LYS A 25 21.05 -31.71 5.91
C LYS A 25 21.69 -30.37 6.28
N TYR A 26 22.07 -29.57 5.29
CA TYR A 26 22.77 -28.30 5.51
C TYR A 26 21.85 -27.08 5.60
N LEU A 27 20.65 -27.12 5.01
CA LEU A 27 19.68 -26.04 5.10
C LEU A 27 19.35 -25.64 6.55
N PRO A 28 19.12 -26.56 7.50
CA PRO A 28 18.93 -26.21 8.91
C PRO A 28 20.16 -25.56 9.54
N ILE A 29 21.36 -25.96 9.14
CA ILE A 29 22.64 -25.41 9.66
C ILE A 29 22.84 -23.99 9.14
N ILE A 30 22.58 -23.75 7.84
CA ILE A 30 22.65 -22.42 7.24
C ILE A 30 21.57 -21.51 7.82
N LYS A 31 20.35 -22.01 7.97
CA LYS A 31 19.27 -21.32 8.68
C LYS A 31 19.74 -20.89 10.08
N ASN A 32 20.30 -21.82 10.85
CA ASN A 32 20.81 -21.54 12.19
C ASN A 32 21.92 -20.48 12.17
N LEU A 33 22.88 -20.56 11.24
CA LEU A 33 23.96 -19.58 11.09
C LEU A 33 23.44 -18.17 10.77
N LEU A 34 22.38 -18.09 9.96
CA LEU A 34 21.75 -16.83 9.53
C LEU A 34 20.80 -16.27 10.60
N GLU A 35 20.03 -17.12 11.27
CA GLU A 35 19.08 -16.74 12.33
C GLU A 35 19.77 -16.41 13.66
N ASN A 36 20.90 -17.04 13.98
CA ASN A 36 21.59 -16.84 15.26
C ASN A 36 22.70 -15.77 15.20
N HIS A 37 22.81 -15.05 14.07
CA HIS A 37 23.58 -13.81 13.95
C HIS A 37 25.11 -13.91 14.15
N ALA A 38 25.74 -15.06 13.88
CA ALA A 38 27.16 -15.26 14.17
C ALA A 38 28.11 -14.51 13.20
N ASN A 39 27.67 -14.16 11.99
CA ASN A 39 28.54 -13.56 10.98
C ASN A 39 27.85 -12.45 10.17
N THR A 40 28.18 -11.20 10.50
CA THR A 40 27.64 -10.01 9.82
C THR A 40 27.95 -9.98 8.32
N LYS A 41 29.09 -10.51 7.87
CA LYS A 41 29.42 -10.56 6.44
C LYS A 41 28.52 -11.52 5.67
N ALA A 42 28.09 -12.62 6.31
CA ALA A 42 27.15 -13.57 5.71
C ALA A 42 25.75 -12.95 5.58
N ILE A 43 25.32 -12.20 6.61
CA ILE A 43 24.08 -11.41 6.59
C ILE A 43 24.10 -10.40 5.43
N GLU A 44 25.17 -9.61 5.33
CA GLU A 44 25.30 -8.62 4.26
C GLU A 44 25.30 -9.25 2.86
N ARG A 45 26.00 -10.38 2.69
CA ARG A 45 26.00 -11.11 1.44
C ARG A 45 24.59 -11.60 1.07
N ALA A 46 23.88 -12.21 2.01
CA ALA A 46 22.51 -12.67 1.79
C ALA A 46 21.58 -11.51 1.41
N LEU A 47 21.71 -10.34 2.07
CA LEU A 47 20.95 -9.14 1.74
C LEU A 47 21.26 -8.58 0.35
N ARG A 48 22.55 -8.53 -0.03
CA ARG A 48 22.96 -8.08 -1.38
C ARG A 48 22.43 -9.01 -2.46
N GLU A 49 22.57 -10.31 -2.28
CA GLU A 49 22.07 -11.31 -3.24
C GLU A 49 20.54 -11.27 -3.37
N ALA A 50 19.84 -11.02 -2.25
CA ALA A 50 18.38 -10.86 -2.27
C ALA A 50 17.95 -9.58 -2.99
N HIS A 51 18.79 -8.54 -2.98
CA HIS A 51 18.52 -7.27 -3.65
C HIS A 51 18.89 -7.31 -5.14
N GLU A 52 20.05 -7.84 -5.48
CA GLU A 52 20.54 -7.93 -6.87
C GLU A 52 19.72 -8.95 -7.67
N HIS A 53 19.12 -9.93 -6.98
CA HIS A 53 18.34 -11.01 -7.58
C HIS A 53 17.03 -11.28 -6.83
N PRO A 54 16.07 -10.34 -6.84
CA PRO A 54 14.88 -10.40 -5.98
C PRO A 54 13.93 -11.56 -6.35
N HIS A 55 13.98 -12.04 -7.58
CA HIS A 55 13.13 -13.15 -8.04
C HIS A 55 13.84 -14.52 -8.01
N SER A 56 15.08 -14.58 -7.52
CA SER A 56 15.82 -15.84 -7.48
C SER A 56 15.29 -16.78 -6.40
N GLY A 57 15.06 -18.04 -6.80
CA GLY A 57 14.71 -19.13 -5.90
C GLY A 57 15.94 -19.76 -5.25
N TYR A 58 16.74 -18.97 -4.52
CA TYR A 58 17.85 -19.53 -3.75
C TYR A 58 17.30 -20.40 -2.62
N ALA A 59 17.91 -21.56 -2.41
CA ALA A 59 17.47 -22.51 -1.39
C ALA A 59 17.54 -21.90 0.02
N GLU A 60 18.52 -21.04 0.25
CA GLU A 60 18.75 -20.36 1.52
C GLU A 60 17.70 -19.30 1.80
N PHE A 61 17.06 -18.73 0.78
CA PHE A 61 15.94 -17.80 0.98
C PHE A 61 14.73 -18.52 1.57
N GLU A 62 14.47 -19.76 1.15
CA GLU A 62 13.39 -20.59 1.73
C GLU A 62 13.57 -20.85 3.23
N ALA A 63 14.81 -20.80 3.73
CA ALA A 63 15.10 -20.98 5.15
C ALA A 63 14.43 -19.91 6.02
N PHE A 64 14.29 -18.69 5.50
CA PHE A 64 13.74 -17.51 6.18
C PHE A 64 12.21 -17.45 6.15
N ARG A 65 11.55 -18.34 5.42
CA ARG A 65 10.09 -18.38 5.38
C ARG A 65 9.50 -18.47 6.80
N PRO A 66 8.55 -17.58 7.17
CA PRO A 66 7.93 -17.55 8.49
C PRO A 66 7.38 -18.92 8.90
N GLU A 67 7.58 -19.30 10.16
CA GLU A 67 7.14 -20.62 10.68
C GLU A 67 5.63 -20.81 10.60
N GLU A 68 4.83 -19.74 10.60
CA GLU A 68 3.37 -19.80 10.46
C GLU A 68 2.93 -20.35 9.09
N LYS A 69 3.62 -19.97 8.00
CA LYS A 69 3.41 -20.54 6.66
C LYS A 69 3.95 -21.98 6.55
N LYS A 70 4.90 -22.37 7.41
CA LYS A 70 5.36 -23.76 7.54
C LYS A 70 4.37 -24.60 8.34
N LYS A 71 3.76 -24.02 9.39
CA LYS A 71 2.64 -24.60 10.13
C LYS A 71 1.46 -24.79 9.22
N GLU A 72 1.04 -23.86 8.38
CA GLU A 72 -0.08 -24.12 7.45
C GLU A 72 0.19 -25.31 6.50
N LYS A 73 1.42 -25.47 6.00
CA LYS A 73 1.78 -26.61 5.13
C LYS A 73 1.92 -27.93 5.92
N MET A 74 2.42 -27.86 7.15
CA MET A 74 2.55 -28.98 8.09
C MET A 74 1.19 -29.37 8.69
N GLU A 75 0.32 -28.42 8.96
CA GLU A 75 -1.06 -28.57 9.44
C GLU A 75 -1.95 -29.05 8.32
N LEU A 76 -1.75 -28.64 7.06
CA LEU A 76 -2.40 -29.27 5.91
C LEU A 76 -1.95 -30.72 5.73
N PHE A 77 -0.66 -31.01 5.96
CA PHE A 77 -0.09 -32.36 5.92
C PHE A 77 -0.53 -33.23 7.12
N ILE A 78 -0.71 -32.63 8.30
CA ILE A 78 -1.26 -33.27 9.51
C ILE A 78 -2.77 -33.46 9.34
N LYS A 79 -3.52 -32.46 8.86
CA LYS A 79 -4.98 -32.51 8.61
C LYS A 79 -5.35 -33.51 7.51
N LEU A 80 -4.47 -33.75 6.54
CA LEU A 80 -4.60 -34.85 5.57
C LEU A 80 -4.26 -36.23 6.16
N ASN A 81 -3.63 -36.30 7.34
CA ASN A 81 -3.21 -37.54 7.99
C ASN A 81 -3.83 -37.80 9.38
N SER A 82 -4.62 -36.87 9.92
CA SER A 82 -5.19 -36.95 11.27
C SER A 82 -6.71 -36.80 11.26
N GLU A 83 -7.39 -37.67 10.51
CA GLU A 83 -8.61 -38.26 11.04
C GLU A 83 -8.26 -39.08 12.29
N LYS A 84 -8.21 -38.40 13.44
CA LYS A 84 -8.55 -38.88 14.79
C LYS A 84 -8.27 -37.81 15.85
N ASN A 85 -9.36 -37.25 16.37
CA ASN A 85 -9.59 -36.59 17.67
C ASN A 85 -8.39 -36.27 18.55
N TYR A 86 -8.27 -35.02 19.03
CA TYR A 86 -8.15 -34.68 20.46
C TYR A 86 -8.51 -33.21 20.76
N LYS A 87 -8.91 -32.99 22.01
CA LYS A 87 -9.61 -31.84 22.62
C LYS A 87 -8.71 -30.63 22.96
N GLU A 88 -9.42 -29.51 23.15
CA GLU A 88 -9.04 -28.14 23.53
C GLU A 88 -7.91 -27.98 24.57
N LEU A 89 -7.03 -27.01 24.31
CA LEU A 89 -6.14 -26.41 25.31
C LEU A 89 -6.29 -24.88 25.28
N ASP A 90 -6.47 -24.31 26.46
CA ASP A 90 -6.86 -22.92 26.71
C ASP A 90 -5.73 -21.92 26.38
N PHE A 91 -5.97 -21.05 25.40
CA PHE A 91 -4.96 -20.20 24.75
C PHE A 91 -4.75 -18.84 25.43
N HIS A 92 -5.51 -18.54 26.50
CA HIS A 92 -5.58 -17.18 27.05
C HIS A 92 -4.43 -16.81 28.00
N ILE A 93 -3.62 -17.76 28.47
CA ILE A 93 -2.57 -17.49 29.47
C ILE A 93 -1.24 -17.01 28.84
N TYR A 94 -1.02 -17.22 27.54
CA TYR A 94 0.27 -16.91 26.89
C TYR A 94 0.31 -15.56 26.16
N LYS A 95 -0.84 -14.93 25.90
CA LYS A 95 -0.93 -13.71 25.08
C LYS A 95 -0.15 -12.54 25.69
N ASP A 96 -0.28 -12.32 27.00
CA ASP A 96 0.31 -11.15 27.66
C ASP A 96 1.81 -11.31 27.93
N ILE A 97 2.28 -12.54 28.15
CA ILE A 97 3.71 -12.86 28.29
C ILE A 97 4.42 -12.71 26.94
N ILE A 98 3.81 -13.17 25.84
CA ILE A 98 4.35 -13.03 24.47
C ILE A 98 4.43 -11.54 24.08
N LEU A 99 3.42 -10.73 24.39
CA LEU A 99 3.41 -9.29 24.10
C LEU A 99 4.45 -8.50 24.89
N SER A 100 4.80 -8.92 26.12
CA SER A 100 5.87 -8.29 26.91
C SER A 100 7.28 -8.55 26.39
N TYR A 101 7.52 -9.72 25.75
CA TYR A 101 8.81 -10.05 25.13
C TYR A 101 9.00 -9.39 23.76
N LEU A 102 7.92 -9.05 23.06
CA LEU A 102 7.96 -8.43 21.74
C LEU A 102 8.34 -6.93 21.75
N ASN A 103 8.28 -6.25 22.90
CA ASN A 103 8.26 -4.79 22.91
C ASN A 103 9.57 -4.05 23.18
N LYS A 104 10.72 -4.69 23.47
CA LYS A 104 12.04 -4.00 23.49
C LYS A 104 13.19 -4.96 23.21
N SER A 105 13.31 -5.46 21.98
CA SER A 105 14.59 -6.01 21.52
C SER A 105 15.44 -4.85 21.00
N PRO A 106 16.77 -4.78 21.29
CA PRO A 106 17.67 -3.95 20.50
C PRO A 106 17.42 -4.23 19.01
N GLU A 107 17.48 -3.18 18.17
CA GLU A 107 17.27 -3.31 16.72
C GLU A 107 18.00 -4.55 16.22
N SER A 108 17.26 -5.48 15.58
CA SER A 108 17.83 -6.72 15.08
C SER A 108 19.09 -6.43 14.27
N ARG A 109 20.14 -7.24 14.40
CA ARG A 109 21.37 -7.08 13.59
C ARG A 109 21.07 -7.12 12.08
N TRP A 110 19.97 -7.76 11.69
CA TRP A 110 19.46 -7.72 10.32
C TRP A 110 18.96 -6.33 9.91
N VAL A 111 18.20 -5.65 10.78
CA VAL A 111 17.76 -4.25 10.56
C VAL A 111 18.97 -3.33 10.47
N GLN A 112 19.93 -3.46 11.38
CA GLN A 112 21.16 -2.67 11.36
C GLN A 112 22.00 -2.92 10.09
N ALA A 113 22.17 -4.19 9.68
CA ALA A 113 22.89 -4.52 8.47
C ALA A 113 22.19 -4.00 7.21
N PHE A 114 20.86 -4.11 7.16
CA PHE A 114 20.04 -3.55 6.08
C PHE A 114 20.22 -2.04 5.98
N LYS A 115 20.02 -1.29 7.08
CA LYS A 115 20.21 0.16 7.12
C LYS A 115 21.65 0.58 6.80
N ARG A 116 22.66 -0.18 7.22
CA ARG A 116 24.06 0.10 6.86
C ARG A 116 24.31 -0.04 5.36
N ILE A 117 23.77 -1.08 4.71
CA ILE A 117 23.97 -1.31 3.27
C ILE A 117 23.15 -0.30 2.45
N PHE A 118 21.90 -0.09 2.85
CA PHE A 118 20.92 0.63 2.04
C PHE A 118 20.54 2.01 2.61
N GLY A 119 21.24 2.52 3.61
CA GLY A 119 20.92 3.81 4.23
C GLY A 119 19.80 3.74 5.26
N GLU A 120 19.77 4.75 6.14
CA GLU A 120 18.86 4.81 7.29
C GLU A 120 17.38 4.91 6.91
N ASP A 121 17.09 5.58 5.78
CA ASP A 121 15.72 5.80 5.29
C ASP A 121 15.21 4.63 4.41
N ALA A 122 15.99 3.56 4.26
CA ALA A 122 15.57 2.42 3.46
C ALA A 122 14.46 1.60 4.12
N VAL A 123 13.53 1.14 3.29
CA VAL A 123 12.37 0.34 3.67
C VAL A 123 12.19 -0.82 2.69
N ILE A 124 11.49 -1.87 3.10
CA ILE A 124 11.14 -2.97 2.18
C ILE A 124 10.13 -2.48 1.15
N ALA A 125 10.43 -2.66 -0.14
CA ALA A 125 9.51 -2.27 -1.21
C ALA A 125 8.20 -3.10 -1.17
N SER A 126 7.09 -2.42 -1.44
CA SER A 126 5.80 -3.03 -1.72
C SER A 126 5.79 -3.67 -3.11
N LYS A 127 4.88 -4.63 -3.32
CA LYS A 127 4.56 -5.13 -4.66
C LYS A 127 3.80 -4.10 -5.51
N ASP A 128 3.11 -3.15 -4.87
CA ASP A 128 2.44 -2.05 -5.56
C ASP A 128 3.44 -0.92 -5.80
N ARG A 129 3.77 -0.68 -7.08
CA ARG A 129 4.71 0.39 -7.47
C ARG A 129 4.28 1.77 -7.00
N ASN A 130 2.97 2.03 -6.90
CA ASN A 130 2.49 3.33 -6.43
C ASN A 130 2.80 3.53 -4.95
N ILE A 131 2.69 2.47 -4.14
CA ILE A 131 3.05 2.54 -2.71
C ILE A 131 4.55 2.83 -2.55
N ASN A 132 5.39 2.30 -3.46
CA ASN A 132 6.81 2.62 -3.46
C ASN A 132 7.06 4.08 -3.85
N THR A 133 6.40 4.59 -4.89
CA THR A 133 6.49 6.00 -5.28
C THR A 133 6.02 6.92 -4.14
N ASP A 134 4.94 6.58 -3.46
CA ASP A 134 4.47 7.31 -2.28
C ASP A 134 5.55 7.33 -1.19
N ALA A 135 6.16 6.18 -0.88
CA ALA A 135 7.23 6.09 0.10
C ALA A 135 8.46 6.92 -0.29
N GLU A 136 8.82 6.97 -1.57
CA GLU A 136 9.89 7.84 -2.09
C GLU A 136 9.59 9.33 -1.89
N LEU A 137 8.36 9.76 -2.20
CA LEU A 137 7.89 11.13 -1.95
C LEU A 137 7.93 11.49 -0.46
N MET A 138 7.82 10.49 0.42
CA MET A 138 7.93 10.63 1.87
C MET A 138 9.38 10.64 2.39
N GLY A 139 10.37 10.56 1.48
CA GLY A 139 11.80 10.57 1.82
C GLY A 139 12.36 9.20 2.16
N HIS A 140 11.58 8.12 2.02
CA HIS A 140 12.07 6.76 2.18
C HIS A 140 12.68 6.22 0.90
N ARG A 141 13.46 5.15 1.03
CA ARG A 141 14.04 4.45 -0.12
C ARG A 141 13.55 3.00 -0.17
N PRO A 142 12.50 2.70 -0.96
CA PRO A 142 12.06 1.34 -1.16
C PRO A 142 13.16 0.47 -1.76
N VAL A 143 13.46 -0.66 -1.12
CA VAL A 143 14.44 -1.64 -1.58
C VAL A 143 13.69 -2.92 -1.91
N GLU A 144 13.72 -3.30 -3.19
CA GLU A 144 13.20 -4.59 -3.62
C GLU A 144 14.14 -5.71 -3.17
N LEU A 145 13.56 -6.74 -2.55
CA LEU A 145 14.24 -7.94 -2.07
C LEU A 145 13.44 -9.18 -2.44
N ASN A 146 14.06 -10.35 -2.35
CA ASN A 146 13.34 -11.61 -2.32
C ASN A 146 12.27 -11.65 -1.23
N GLN A 147 11.09 -12.17 -1.56
CA GLN A 147 9.91 -12.15 -0.67
C GLN A 147 10.14 -12.86 0.67
N ASP A 148 10.81 -14.02 0.69
CA ASP A 148 11.00 -14.76 1.95
C ASP A 148 11.95 -13.98 2.89
N ILE A 149 12.92 -13.25 2.33
CA ILE A 149 13.82 -12.34 3.08
C ILE A 149 13.07 -11.09 3.53
N ALA A 150 12.28 -10.48 2.64
CA ALA A 150 11.45 -9.31 2.92
C ALA A 150 10.48 -9.58 4.07
N ASP A 151 9.70 -10.67 3.99
CA ASP A 151 8.76 -11.10 5.04
C ASP A 151 9.49 -11.29 6.38
N TYR A 152 10.66 -11.93 6.35
CA TYR A 152 11.46 -12.16 7.55
C TYR A 152 11.96 -10.84 8.16
N LEU A 153 12.50 -9.91 7.37
CA LEU A 153 12.96 -8.62 7.86
C LEU A 153 11.82 -7.79 8.47
N VAL A 154 10.64 -7.79 7.85
CA VAL A 154 9.44 -7.16 8.40
C VAL A 154 9.06 -7.79 9.75
N SER A 155 9.11 -9.12 9.87
CA SER A 155 8.88 -9.81 11.15
C SER A 155 9.91 -9.47 12.24
N LYS A 156 11.10 -8.98 11.85
CA LYS A 156 12.14 -8.48 12.76
C LYS A 156 12.06 -6.98 13.02
N GLY A 157 10.99 -6.33 12.57
CA GLY A 157 10.69 -4.93 12.85
C GLY A 157 11.19 -3.94 11.80
N LEU A 158 11.68 -4.39 10.64
CA LEU A 158 11.98 -3.48 9.54
C LEU A 158 10.68 -2.96 8.91
N LEU A 159 10.60 -1.65 8.65
CA LEU A 159 9.45 -1.05 7.98
C LEU A 159 9.39 -1.50 6.51
N SER A 160 8.17 -1.75 6.03
CA SER A 160 7.86 -1.88 4.60
C SER A 160 7.12 -0.64 4.11
N ALA A 161 7.19 -0.39 2.80
CA ALA A 161 6.44 0.69 2.15
C ALA A 161 4.92 0.56 2.40
N ASP A 162 4.40 -0.67 2.46
CA ASP A 162 3.00 -0.94 2.82
C ASP A 162 2.65 -0.46 4.24
N ASN A 163 3.58 -0.62 5.18
CA ASN A 163 3.36 -0.28 6.59
C ASN A 163 3.61 1.21 6.89
N ILE A 164 4.34 1.92 6.03
CA ILE A 164 4.54 3.38 6.18
C ILE A 164 3.20 4.11 6.16
N LYS A 165 2.31 3.74 5.22
CA LYS A 165 0.96 4.32 5.11
C LYS A 165 0.11 4.10 6.38
N SER A 166 0.30 2.99 7.08
CA SER A 166 -0.44 2.68 8.32
C SER A 166 -0.08 3.55 9.53
N THR A 167 0.99 4.35 9.42
CA THR A 167 1.44 5.26 10.49
C THR A 167 1.07 6.71 10.23
N MET A 168 0.29 6.97 9.19
CA MET A 168 -0.09 8.30 8.76
C MET A 168 -1.54 8.60 9.09
N GLU A 169 -1.79 9.83 9.52
CA GLU A 169 -3.13 10.32 9.80
C GLU A 169 -3.37 11.68 9.13
N TYR A 170 -4.55 11.82 8.55
CA TYR A 170 -5.06 13.13 8.16
C TYR A 170 -5.52 13.85 9.42
N ARG A 171 -5.00 15.06 9.66
CA ARG A 171 -5.49 15.93 10.72
C ARG A 171 -6.65 16.77 10.20
N TRP A 172 -7.86 16.26 10.38
CA TRP A 172 -9.10 16.93 10.02
C TRP A 172 -9.33 18.17 10.88
N ILE A 173 -9.83 19.23 10.26
CA ILE A 173 -10.17 20.49 10.90
C ILE A 173 -11.68 20.50 11.13
N PRO A 174 -12.17 20.65 12.37
CA PRO A 174 -13.58 20.81 12.65
C PRO A 174 -14.18 22.05 11.96
N ASP A 175 -15.46 21.99 11.57
CA ASP A 175 -16.14 23.08 10.84
C ASP A 175 -16.17 24.40 11.64
N GLU A 176 -16.20 24.30 12.97
CA GLU A 176 -16.13 25.42 13.90
C GLU A 176 -14.77 26.14 13.91
N GLU A 177 -13.69 25.48 13.49
CA GLU A 177 -12.35 26.04 13.38
C GLU A 177 -12.06 26.68 12.01
N LEU A 178 -12.98 26.51 11.04
CA LEU A 178 -12.91 27.19 9.76
C LEU A 178 -13.27 28.66 9.90
N THR A 179 -12.60 29.51 9.13
CA THR A 179 -13.01 30.91 8.96
C THR A 179 -14.29 31.00 8.13
N GLU A 180 -14.96 32.15 8.19
CA GLU A 180 -16.16 32.38 7.38
C GLU A 180 -15.87 32.30 5.88
N TYR A 181 -14.73 32.83 5.44
CA TYR A 181 -14.29 32.71 4.05
C TYR A 181 -14.07 31.25 3.65
N GLU A 182 -13.37 30.46 4.47
CA GLU A 182 -13.13 29.03 4.20
C GLU A 182 -14.44 28.25 4.10
N ARG A 183 -15.42 28.50 4.98
CA ARG A 183 -16.76 27.88 4.90
C ARG A 183 -17.46 28.22 3.58
N GLN A 184 -17.38 29.48 3.14
CA GLN A 184 -17.97 29.91 1.87
C GLN A 184 -17.30 29.23 0.67
N VAL A 185 -15.97 29.06 0.69
CA VAL A 185 -15.24 28.34 -0.36
C VAL A 185 -15.63 26.86 -0.38
N VAL A 186 -15.66 26.18 0.78
CA VAL A 186 -16.07 24.77 0.87
C VAL A 186 -17.52 24.57 0.42
N ALA A 187 -18.40 25.54 0.68
CA ALA A 187 -19.79 25.52 0.22
C ALA A 187 -19.94 25.62 -1.31
N LEU A 188 -18.85 25.86 -2.07
CA LEU A 188 -18.86 25.81 -3.53
C LEU A 188 -18.82 24.39 -4.09
N VAL A 189 -18.40 23.38 -3.32
CA VAL A 189 -18.27 21.99 -3.83
C VAL A 189 -19.58 21.46 -4.43
N PRO A 190 -20.76 21.60 -3.78
CA PRO A 190 -22.03 21.20 -4.39
C PRO A 190 -22.28 21.87 -5.74
N HIS A 191 -21.90 23.15 -5.91
CA HIS A 191 -22.03 23.85 -7.18
C HIS A 191 -21.06 23.31 -8.24
N ILE A 192 -19.81 23.02 -7.85
CA ILE A 192 -18.83 22.38 -8.75
C ILE A 192 -19.35 21.02 -9.23
N VAL A 193 -19.84 20.19 -8.31
CA VAL A 193 -20.40 18.86 -8.61
C VAL A 193 -21.64 18.96 -9.50
N GLN A 194 -22.53 19.92 -9.21
CA GLN A 194 -23.70 20.18 -10.03
C GLN A 194 -23.32 20.60 -11.45
N GLU A 195 -22.33 21.49 -11.59
CA GLU A 195 -21.82 21.90 -12.89
C GLU A 195 -21.18 20.73 -13.65
N LEU A 196 -20.50 19.81 -12.98
CA LEU A 196 -19.90 18.64 -13.63
C LEU A 196 -20.94 17.62 -14.10
N THR A 197 -21.96 17.35 -13.28
CA THR A 197 -22.88 16.22 -13.49
C THR A 197 -24.23 16.61 -14.08
N GLY A 198 -24.57 17.90 -14.05
CA GLY A 198 -25.91 18.39 -14.42
C GLY A 198 -27.01 18.05 -13.39
N GLY A 199 -26.66 17.42 -12.26
CA GLY A 199 -27.59 16.97 -11.24
C GLY A 199 -27.24 17.48 -9.83
N LYS A 200 -28.21 17.43 -8.92
CA LYS A 200 -27.96 17.69 -7.49
C LYS A 200 -27.43 16.41 -6.84
N LYS A 201 -26.10 16.28 -6.77
CA LYS A 201 -25.46 15.23 -5.97
C LYS A 201 -24.84 15.87 -4.73
N GLU A 202 -25.27 15.40 -3.57
CA GLU A 202 -24.66 15.82 -2.31
C GLU A 202 -23.37 15.02 -2.08
N VAL A 203 -22.27 15.76 -1.94
CA VAL A 203 -20.96 15.20 -1.60
C VAL A 203 -20.49 15.91 -0.34
N GLU A 204 -20.28 15.13 0.72
CA GLU A 204 -19.70 15.67 1.94
C GLU A 204 -18.25 16.09 1.67
N THR A 205 -17.91 17.30 2.09
CA THR A 205 -16.55 17.85 1.96
C THR A 205 -16.02 18.16 3.34
N ARG A 206 -14.81 17.69 3.64
CA ARG A 206 -14.09 17.96 4.90
C ARG A 206 -12.76 18.65 4.61
N VAL A 207 -12.31 19.48 5.54
CA VAL A 207 -11.02 20.17 5.44
C VAL A 207 -10.01 19.47 6.33
N TYR A 208 -8.77 19.28 5.86
CA TYR A 208 -7.67 18.80 6.68
C TYR A 208 -6.48 19.76 6.64
N ALA A 209 -5.71 19.80 7.73
CA ALA A 209 -4.51 20.63 7.82
C ALA A 209 -3.37 20.06 6.98
N GLY A 210 -3.21 18.74 7.01
CA GLY A 210 -2.14 18.01 6.30
C GLY A 210 -2.16 16.53 6.64
N LEU A 211 -1.19 15.80 6.09
CA LEU A 211 -0.91 14.40 6.40
C LEU A 211 0.27 14.35 7.35
N PHE A 212 0.11 13.69 8.50
CA PHE A 212 1.10 13.69 9.55
C PHE A 212 1.53 12.26 9.88
N ASN A 213 2.80 12.10 10.26
CA ASN A 213 3.28 10.86 10.86
C ASN A 213 3.02 10.81 12.38
N GLN A 214 3.31 9.66 13.00
CA GLN A 214 3.22 9.48 14.45
C GLN A 214 4.09 10.45 15.28
N ALA A 215 5.18 10.97 14.70
CA ALA A 215 6.01 11.99 15.34
C ALA A 215 5.42 13.41 15.24
N GLY A 216 4.26 13.54 14.58
CA GLY A 216 3.54 14.78 14.39
C GLY A 216 4.16 15.73 13.36
N ARG A 217 5.08 15.24 12.53
CA ARG A 217 5.65 15.99 11.40
C ARG A 217 4.73 15.86 10.20
N GLU A 218 4.44 16.98 9.54
CA GLU A 218 3.76 16.98 8.26
C GLU A 218 4.69 16.32 7.23
N ILE A 219 4.20 15.27 6.59
CA ILE A 219 4.86 14.62 5.48
C ILE A 219 4.11 15.08 4.24
N GLY A 220 4.84 15.65 3.27
CA GLY A 220 4.29 16.23 2.05
C GLY A 220 3.10 15.41 1.54
N GLY A 221 1.96 16.08 1.37
CA GLY A 221 0.68 15.42 1.15
C GLY A 221 -0.02 15.98 -0.07
N SER A 222 -0.89 15.15 -0.64
CA SER A 222 -1.83 15.56 -1.69
C SER A 222 -2.63 16.80 -1.26
N GLU A 223 -3.01 17.63 -2.22
CA GLU A 223 -3.87 18.80 -2.04
C GLU A 223 -5.33 18.40 -1.76
N GLY A 224 -5.72 17.19 -2.14
CA GLY A 224 -7.00 16.57 -1.83
C GLY A 224 -6.89 15.09 -1.48
N VAL A 225 -7.97 14.52 -0.95
CA VAL A 225 -8.10 13.08 -0.72
C VAL A 225 -9.55 12.62 -0.84
N GLN A 226 -9.77 11.52 -1.56
CA GLN A 226 -11.00 10.75 -1.46
C GLN A 226 -10.85 9.70 -0.35
N THR A 227 -11.73 9.74 0.64
CA THR A 227 -11.67 8.82 1.77
C THR A 227 -13.06 8.35 2.19
N PHE A 228 -13.06 7.37 3.08
CA PHE A 228 -14.24 6.75 3.66
C PHE A 228 -14.20 6.99 5.16
N ASP A 229 -15.30 7.46 5.72
CA ASP A 229 -15.47 7.47 7.15
C ASP A 229 -15.68 6.02 7.61
N LEU A 230 -14.68 5.49 8.31
CA LEU A 230 -14.63 4.09 8.74
C LEU A 230 -15.76 3.73 9.71
N LEU A 231 -16.35 4.72 10.40
CA LEU A 231 -17.38 4.48 11.42
C LEU A 231 -18.78 4.37 10.84
N ASN A 232 -19.07 5.12 9.77
CA ASN A 232 -20.41 5.17 9.16
C ASN A 232 -20.42 4.70 7.70
N GLY A 233 -19.26 4.34 7.13
CA GLY A 233 -19.10 3.88 5.76
C GLY A 233 -19.36 4.98 4.71
N LYS A 234 -19.52 6.24 5.13
CA LYS A 234 -19.88 7.34 4.23
C LYS A 234 -18.64 7.84 3.50
N LYS A 235 -18.74 7.95 2.18
CA LYS A 235 -17.69 8.57 1.35
C LYS A 235 -17.72 10.07 1.54
N PHE A 236 -16.55 10.69 1.55
CA PHE A 236 -16.42 12.15 1.53
C PHE A 236 -15.16 12.56 0.76
N ILE A 237 -15.14 13.82 0.34
CA ILE A 237 -13.97 14.48 -0.25
C ILE A 237 -13.26 15.27 0.84
N GLY A 238 -11.95 15.09 0.95
CA GLY A 238 -11.06 15.90 1.77
C GLY A 238 -10.33 16.93 0.91
N VAL A 239 -10.25 18.18 1.38
CA VAL A 239 -9.44 19.24 0.76
C VAL A 239 -8.47 19.83 1.78
N LYS A 240 -7.22 20.10 1.37
CA LYS A 240 -6.21 20.68 2.26
C LYS A 240 -6.55 22.14 2.57
N ARG A 241 -6.40 22.59 3.82
CA ARG A 241 -6.71 23.97 4.22
C ARG A 241 -5.95 25.00 3.37
N SER A 242 -4.70 24.72 3.04
CA SER A 242 -3.83 25.64 2.29
C SER A 242 -4.35 25.98 0.89
N ILE A 243 -5.15 25.12 0.25
CA ILE A 243 -5.68 25.39 -1.08
C ILE A 243 -6.95 26.25 -1.06
N LEU A 244 -7.58 26.47 0.10
CA LEU A 244 -8.80 27.28 0.22
C LEU A 244 -8.56 28.76 -0.11
N SER A 245 -7.33 29.25 0.04
CA SER A 245 -6.91 30.59 -0.40
C SER A 245 -6.61 30.69 -1.89
N GLU A 246 -6.66 29.58 -2.64
CA GLU A 246 -6.29 29.50 -4.05
C GLU A 246 -7.48 28.97 -4.87
N PRO A 247 -8.40 29.85 -5.33
CA PRO A 247 -9.68 29.41 -5.90
C PRO A 247 -9.54 28.45 -7.08
N TYR A 248 -8.54 28.65 -7.93
CA TYR A 248 -8.30 27.77 -9.07
C TYR A 248 -7.84 26.37 -8.64
N GLU A 249 -6.87 26.28 -7.73
CA GLU A 249 -6.38 24.99 -7.22
C GLU A 249 -7.44 24.27 -6.38
N PHE A 250 -8.25 25.01 -5.62
CA PHE A 250 -9.41 24.47 -4.92
C PHE A 250 -10.41 23.83 -5.88
N VAL A 251 -10.80 24.52 -6.96
CA VAL A 251 -11.74 23.99 -7.95
C VAL A 251 -11.15 22.76 -8.64
N LYS A 252 -9.90 22.85 -9.10
CA LYS A 252 -9.20 21.75 -9.76
C LYS A 252 -9.12 20.50 -8.86
N THR A 253 -8.73 20.68 -7.59
CA THR A 253 -8.66 19.59 -6.60
C THR A 253 -10.04 19.01 -6.34
N SER A 254 -11.06 19.84 -6.14
CA SER A 254 -12.44 19.37 -5.90
C SER A 254 -12.98 18.53 -7.07
N ILE A 255 -12.69 18.94 -8.32
CA ILE A 255 -13.05 18.18 -9.52
C ILE A 255 -12.32 16.83 -9.55
N HIS A 256 -11.02 16.83 -9.24
CA HIS A 256 -10.19 15.62 -9.21
C HIS A 256 -10.68 14.60 -8.17
N GLU A 257 -10.86 15.04 -6.92
CA GLU A 257 -11.36 14.17 -5.84
C GLU A 257 -12.79 13.68 -6.08
N PHE A 258 -13.62 14.50 -6.73
CA PHE A 258 -14.94 14.05 -7.15
C PHE A 258 -14.87 12.93 -8.19
N GLY A 259 -13.89 12.97 -9.10
CA GLY A 259 -13.60 11.86 -10.00
C GLY A 259 -13.36 10.56 -9.23
N HIS A 260 -12.50 10.58 -8.20
CA HIS A 260 -12.25 9.42 -7.35
C HIS A 260 -13.49 8.98 -6.59
N TYR A 261 -14.28 9.94 -6.11
CA TYR A 261 -15.52 9.67 -5.37
C TYR A 261 -16.51 8.86 -6.22
N GLU A 262 -16.67 9.26 -7.49
CA GLU A 262 -17.56 8.61 -8.46
C GLU A 262 -17.05 7.26 -8.94
N THR A 263 -15.78 7.19 -9.37
CA THR A 263 -15.26 5.98 -10.00
C THR A 263 -14.80 4.93 -8.99
N GLY A 264 -14.38 5.36 -7.79
CA GLY A 264 -13.70 4.48 -6.82
C GLY A 264 -12.36 3.94 -7.34
N THR A 265 -11.79 4.58 -8.36
CA THR A 265 -10.55 4.16 -9.01
C THR A 265 -9.44 5.18 -8.80
N ARG A 266 -8.19 4.76 -9.03
CA ARG A 266 -6.99 5.61 -8.91
C ARG A 266 -6.77 6.49 -10.15
N ASP A 267 -5.89 7.48 -10.04
CA ASP A 267 -5.66 8.59 -11.00
C ASP A 267 -5.36 8.10 -12.42
N TYR A 268 -4.59 7.02 -12.53
CA TYR A 268 -4.13 6.49 -13.82
C TYR A 268 -5.05 5.39 -14.39
N SER A 269 -6.20 5.16 -13.75
CA SER A 269 -7.18 4.22 -14.29
C SER A 269 -7.88 4.79 -15.52
N ARG A 270 -8.20 3.90 -16.46
CA ARG A 270 -8.94 4.29 -17.66
C ARG A 270 -10.33 4.82 -17.29
N GLU A 271 -10.95 4.21 -16.29
CA GLU A 271 -12.26 4.55 -15.76
C GLU A 271 -12.29 6.00 -15.25
N PHE A 272 -11.23 6.43 -14.53
CA PHE A 272 -11.09 7.81 -14.05
C PHE A 272 -10.97 8.80 -15.21
N THR A 273 -10.15 8.48 -16.22
CA THR A 273 -10.02 9.35 -17.40
C THR A 273 -11.32 9.41 -18.21
N ASP A 274 -11.95 8.26 -18.46
CA ASP A 274 -13.19 8.14 -19.23
C ASP A 274 -14.35 8.90 -18.58
N PHE A 275 -14.37 9.01 -17.25
CA PHE A 275 -15.33 9.84 -16.51
C PHE A 275 -15.26 11.32 -16.95
N PHE A 276 -14.07 11.93 -16.94
CA PHE A 276 -13.92 13.34 -17.35
C PHE A 276 -14.15 13.54 -18.84
N VAL A 277 -13.74 12.59 -19.69
CA VAL A 277 -14.00 12.64 -21.13
C VAL A 277 -15.50 12.66 -21.41
N LYS A 278 -16.29 11.83 -20.71
CA LYS A 278 -17.76 11.81 -20.85
C LYS A 278 -18.39 13.13 -20.44
N ILE A 279 -17.98 13.71 -19.30
CA ILE A 279 -18.48 15.01 -18.84
C ILE A 279 -18.16 16.12 -19.84
N LEU A 280 -16.90 16.21 -20.26
CA LEU A 280 -16.46 17.23 -21.21
C LEU A 280 -17.18 17.08 -22.56
N GLY A 281 -17.29 15.85 -23.06
CA GLY A 281 -18.03 15.53 -24.29
C GLY A 281 -19.49 15.96 -24.20
N GLY A 282 -20.16 15.69 -23.07
CA GLY A 282 -21.52 16.14 -22.81
C GLY A 282 -21.67 17.67 -22.82
N LYS A 283 -20.74 18.40 -22.15
CA LYS A 283 -20.75 19.86 -22.14
C LYS A 283 -20.53 20.47 -23.52
N VAL A 284 -19.55 19.95 -24.27
CA VAL A 284 -19.28 20.38 -25.65
C VAL A 284 -20.50 20.12 -26.53
N PHE A 285 -21.11 18.93 -26.43
CA PHE A 285 -22.30 18.59 -27.19
C PHE A 285 -23.47 19.56 -26.90
N THR A 286 -23.78 19.83 -25.63
CA THR A 286 -24.83 20.78 -25.23
C THR A 286 -24.55 22.20 -25.74
N SER A 287 -23.29 22.64 -25.70
CA SER A 287 -22.88 23.95 -26.23
C SER A 287 -23.06 24.05 -27.75
N LEU A 288 -22.67 22.99 -28.48
CA LEU A 288 -22.85 22.91 -29.93
C LEU A 288 -24.33 22.86 -30.33
N GLN A 289 -25.17 22.13 -29.58
CA GLN A 289 -26.62 22.13 -29.78
C GLN A 289 -27.23 23.52 -29.54
N SER A 290 -26.85 24.18 -28.45
CA SER A 290 -27.34 25.53 -28.12
C SER A 290 -26.93 26.57 -29.17
N SER A 291 -25.83 26.32 -29.88
CA SER A 291 -25.34 27.15 -30.98
C SER A 291 -25.92 26.77 -32.35
N ASN A 292 -26.88 25.82 -32.42
CA ASN A 292 -27.45 25.26 -33.65
C ASN A 292 -26.41 24.68 -34.63
N LEU A 293 -25.22 24.30 -34.14
CA LEU A 293 -24.17 23.69 -34.97
C LEU A 293 -24.38 22.18 -35.18
N ILE A 294 -25.15 21.55 -34.29
CA ILE A 294 -25.60 20.18 -34.42
C ILE A 294 -27.13 20.21 -34.57
N PRO A 295 -27.70 19.67 -35.66
CA PRO A 295 -29.14 19.61 -35.83
C PRO A 295 -29.75 18.78 -34.69
N VAL A 296 -30.74 19.34 -34.00
CA VAL A 296 -31.54 18.60 -33.02
C VAL A 296 -32.30 17.52 -33.77
N GLN A 297 -31.84 16.28 -33.71
CA GLN A 297 -32.64 15.15 -34.15
C GLN A 297 -33.87 15.09 -33.23
N GLN A 298 -35.02 15.54 -33.70
CA GLN A 298 -36.29 15.56 -32.98
C GLN A 298 -36.84 14.16 -32.61
N SER A 299 -36.07 13.07 -32.79
CA SER A 299 -36.62 11.71 -32.89
C SER A 299 -35.94 10.64 -32.01
N ALA A 300 -35.49 10.96 -30.78
CA ALA A 300 -34.98 9.93 -29.86
C ALA A 300 -35.06 10.25 -28.34
N GLN A 301 -35.79 11.29 -27.92
CA GLN A 301 -35.76 11.74 -26.52
C GLN A 301 -36.55 10.88 -25.52
N GLU A 302 -37.19 9.80 -25.94
CA GLU A 302 -37.90 8.89 -25.01
C GLU A 302 -37.03 7.75 -24.46
N GLY A 303 -35.82 7.51 -25.00
CA GLY A 303 -35.03 6.30 -24.67
C GLY A 303 -33.90 6.47 -23.65
N MET A 304 -33.18 7.60 -23.64
CA MET A 304 -31.85 7.67 -22.97
C MET A 304 -31.83 8.27 -21.55
N ILE A 305 -32.93 8.84 -21.05
CA ILE A 305 -32.95 9.47 -19.71
C ILE A 305 -33.24 8.44 -18.59
N ARG A 306 -33.62 7.19 -18.92
CA ARG A 306 -33.96 6.17 -17.91
C ARG A 306 -32.76 5.44 -17.29
N ASP A 307 -31.58 5.46 -17.90
CA ASP A 307 -30.47 4.58 -17.47
C ASP A 307 -29.45 5.23 -16.52
N CYS A 308 -29.61 6.51 -16.16
CA CYS A 308 -28.70 7.18 -15.21
C CYS A 308 -29.24 7.30 -13.77
N ASN A 309 -30.42 6.76 -13.46
CA ASN A 309 -31.07 6.94 -12.15
C ASN A 309 -30.99 5.73 -11.20
N HIS A 310 -30.30 4.64 -11.57
CA HIS A 310 -30.10 3.48 -10.68
C HIS A 310 -28.63 3.03 -10.69
N SER A 311 -27.79 3.70 -9.89
CA SER A 311 -26.50 3.20 -9.38
C SER A 311 -26.12 3.95 -8.11
#